data_AF-A0A6F8VBN7-F1
#
_entry.id   AF-A0A6F8VBN7-F1
#
_cell.length_a   1.000
_cell.length_b   1.000
_cell.length_c   1.000
_cell.angle_alpha   90.00
_cell.angle_beta   90.00
_cell.angle_gamma   90.00
#
_symmetry.space_group_name_H-M   'P 1'
#
loop_
_entity.id
_entity.type
_entity.pdbx_description
1 polymer ?
#
loop_
_entity_poly.entity_id
_entity_poly.type
_entity_poly.pdbx_seq_one_letter_code
_entity_poly.pdbx_strand_id
1 'polypeptide(L)'
;MWSAVAVVFLGLALQFVSFTRFLDFKLLDAQFSLMRTYWPNTFPHDVAVVGIDEETMRRLPEPIALWHPHLGRFLEAMASANVRAVGLDIALPESSYDFIVPGSDMALLKGLLAMRRGTPLVLGVTVAADGKPRHIYPPYLALAGEGGAGYLLWPVDADQTVRRFDERQGVSGTAVPTLAGQMARRLGANPQPGLVDYALGSRFNYVPLWRVLDWQASGNAQALHNAFAGRPVLLGSVLPFEDRHKQPVNLAGWEDNGGVAPGVLIHAQALRTLLGPGSIKTVPMPVVLLLALTGAMLLWLAGRRIAVGAALVGAMLAIMLVVATWGLANNWYLPAAGPMLAVVLGFSLRVGTEAWREMAERRLLRRAFSGYVSPHVLREILEGHLADSLGGSRRHVCVLFADIRDFTTLSEALSAEEVIGLLNRYFAYMTAAIHQQEGTVDKFIGDGIMAFFGAPNTVEHPSRRAFAAALDMLEKLKMLNAELAAEGQATIRIGIGLHVGEAVVGHAGSAERHEYTAVGDVVNVSSRIEDLTKPTGYALVCSAAVMDELENSEGFISLGEQPLKGHTPRAVFGWKASRNKEAT
;
A
#
# COMPACT_ATOMS: atom_id res chain seq x y z
N MET A 1 16.60 -1.75 16.64
CA MET A 1 16.34 -3.08 17.22
C MET A 1 14.85 -3.35 17.40
N TRP A 2 14.13 -2.59 18.26
CA TRP A 2 12.68 -2.79 18.48
C TRP A 2 11.80 -2.71 17.22
N SER A 3 12.10 -1.81 16.28
CA SER A 3 11.36 -1.73 15.01
C SER A 3 11.57 -2.94 14.09
N ALA A 4 12.77 -3.55 14.10
CA ALA A 4 13.04 -4.77 13.33
C ALA A 4 12.24 -5.96 13.87
N VAL A 5 12.21 -6.09 15.20
CA VAL A 5 11.45 -7.13 15.90
C VAL A 5 9.95 -6.99 15.63
N ALA A 6 9.41 -5.78 15.67
CA ALA A 6 8.00 -5.53 15.36
C ALA A 6 7.62 -5.89 13.90
N VAL A 7 8.49 -5.58 12.92
CA VAL A 7 8.29 -5.98 11.51
C VAL A 7 8.23 -7.50 11.39
N VAL A 8 9.14 -8.21 12.06
CA VAL A 8 9.19 -9.67 12.06
C VAL A 8 7.91 -10.26 12.63
N PHE A 9 7.46 -9.80 13.81
CA PHE A 9 6.21 -10.28 14.41
C PHE A 9 4.99 -9.98 13.54
N LEU A 10 4.93 -8.80 12.91
CA LEU A 10 3.85 -8.45 11.99
C LEU A 10 3.86 -9.36 10.75
N GLY A 11 5.03 -9.60 10.16
CA GLY A 11 5.21 -10.49 9.01
C GLY A 11 4.80 -11.93 9.29
N LEU A 12 5.07 -12.41 10.50
CA LEU A 12 4.61 -13.72 10.99
C LEU A 12 3.10 -13.74 11.21
N ALA A 13 2.55 -12.71 11.87
CA ALA A 13 1.12 -12.60 12.14
C ALA A 13 0.29 -12.57 10.85
N LEU A 14 0.77 -11.86 9.81
CA LEU A 14 0.11 -11.76 8.51
C LEU A 14 -0.10 -13.13 7.85
N GLN A 15 0.75 -14.12 8.12
CA GLN A 15 0.57 -15.47 7.56
C GLN A 15 -0.69 -16.20 8.07
N PHE A 16 -1.24 -15.76 9.19
CA PHE A 16 -2.38 -16.39 9.84
C PHE A 16 -3.70 -15.63 9.63
N VAL A 17 -3.66 -14.48 8.93
CA VAL A 17 -4.84 -13.67 8.66
C VAL A 17 -5.60 -14.23 7.45
N SER A 18 -6.93 -14.26 7.52
CA SER A 18 -7.77 -14.75 6.40
C SER A 18 -7.55 -13.98 5.08
N PHE A 19 -7.21 -12.70 5.18
CA PHE A 19 -6.93 -11.83 4.04
C PHE A 19 -5.72 -12.29 3.20
N THR A 20 -4.63 -12.76 3.83
CA THR A 20 -3.46 -13.22 3.08
C THR A 20 -3.75 -14.51 2.33
N ARG A 21 -4.52 -15.43 2.94
CA ARG A 21 -5.02 -16.64 2.27
C ARG A 21 -5.89 -16.31 1.05
N PHE A 22 -6.73 -15.27 1.14
CA PHE A 22 -7.52 -14.80 0.00
C PHE A 22 -6.62 -14.31 -1.15
N LEU A 23 -5.58 -13.52 -0.84
CA LEU A 23 -4.62 -13.04 -1.84
C LEU A 23 -3.81 -14.19 -2.45
N ASP A 24 -3.41 -15.16 -1.64
CA ASP A 24 -2.73 -16.38 -2.08
C ASP A 24 -3.58 -17.15 -3.10
N PHE A 25 -4.89 -17.30 -2.86
CA PHE A 25 -5.79 -17.93 -3.83
C PHE A 25 -5.94 -17.13 -5.12
N LYS A 26 -6.01 -15.80 -5.06
CA LYS A 26 -6.05 -14.97 -6.27
C LYS A 26 -4.74 -15.04 -7.05
N LEU A 27 -3.61 -15.10 -6.35
CA LEU A 27 -2.31 -15.29 -6.98
C LEU A 27 -2.22 -16.66 -7.65
N LEU A 28 -2.67 -17.73 -6.98
CA LEU A 28 -2.72 -19.08 -7.51
C LEU A 28 -3.57 -19.16 -8.80
N ASP A 29 -4.77 -18.57 -8.78
CA ASP A 29 -5.66 -18.54 -9.95
C ASP A 29 -4.99 -17.81 -11.14
N ALA A 30 -4.34 -16.68 -10.86
CA ALA A 30 -3.58 -15.92 -11.86
C ALA A 30 -2.38 -16.72 -12.40
N GLN A 31 -1.67 -17.46 -11.54
CA GLN A 31 -0.56 -18.33 -11.96
C GLN A 31 -1.04 -19.47 -12.85
N PHE A 32 -2.15 -20.14 -12.53
CA PHE A 32 -2.73 -21.15 -13.42
C PHE A 32 -3.16 -20.57 -14.77
N SER A 33 -3.78 -19.38 -14.77
CA SER A 33 -4.16 -18.69 -16.01
C SER A 33 -2.94 -18.35 -16.87
N LEU A 34 -1.88 -17.81 -16.26
CA LEU A 34 -0.61 -17.51 -16.91
C LEU A 34 0.02 -18.77 -17.50
N MET A 35 0.13 -19.84 -16.70
CA MET A 35 0.72 -21.10 -17.12
C MET A 35 -0.02 -21.71 -18.30
N ARG A 36 -1.35 -21.71 -18.27
CA ARG A 36 -2.17 -22.24 -19.36
C ARG A 36 -2.05 -21.43 -20.66
N THR A 37 -1.81 -20.12 -20.55
CA THR A 37 -1.69 -19.21 -21.69
C THR A 37 -0.32 -19.32 -22.38
N TYR A 38 0.76 -19.39 -21.60
CA TYR A 38 2.13 -19.32 -22.12
C TYR A 38 2.85 -20.68 -22.19
N TRP A 39 2.46 -21.65 -21.36
CA TRP A 39 3.07 -22.99 -21.27
C TRP A 39 1.99 -24.09 -21.24
N PRO A 40 1.22 -24.29 -22.33
CA PRO A 40 0.18 -25.30 -22.36
C PRO A 40 0.76 -26.72 -22.28
N ASN A 41 0.51 -27.40 -21.16
CA ASN A 41 0.92 -28.80 -20.99
C ASN A 41 -0.06 -29.74 -21.69
N THR A 42 0.42 -30.55 -22.63
CA THR A 42 -0.37 -31.61 -23.26
C THR A 42 -0.32 -32.89 -22.41
N PHE A 43 -1.47 -33.50 -22.15
CA PHE A 43 -1.56 -34.74 -21.36
C PHE A 43 -1.80 -35.96 -22.28
N PRO A 44 -0.86 -36.91 -22.40
CA PRO A 44 -1.07 -38.14 -23.18
C PRO A 44 -2.18 -39.00 -22.55
N HIS A 45 -3.05 -39.60 -23.37
CA HIS A 45 -4.24 -40.37 -22.91
C HIS A 45 -5.23 -39.53 -22.08
N ASP A 46 -5.58 -38.37 -22.62
CA ASP A 46 -6.50 -37.41 -22.02
C ASP A 46 -7.87 -38.01 -21.66
N VAL A 47 -8.52 -37.46 -20.63
CA VAL A 47 -9.87 -37.86 -20.21
C VAL A 47 -10.87 -37.37 -21.24
N ALA A 48 -11.74 -38.25 -21.73
CA ALA A 48 -12.84 -37.90 -22.62
C ALA A 48 -14.10 -37.61 -21.80
N VAL A 49 -14.85 -36.60 -22.21
CA VAL A 49 -16.11 -36.21 -21.57
C VAL A 49 -17.27 -36.49 -22.53
N VAL A 50 -18.28 -37.18 -22.03
CA VAL A 50 -19.57 -37.34 -22.70
C VAL A 50 -20.56 -36.44 -21.97
N GLY A 51 -21.09 -35.46 -22.69
CA GLY A 51 -21.91 -34.40 -22.10
C GLY A 51 -23.39 -34.66 -22.33
N ILE A 52 -24.19 -34.53 -21.27
CA ILE A 52 -25.64 -34.37 -21.37
C ILE A 52 -25.90 -32.88 -21.63
N ASP A 53 -26.11 -32.54 -22.89
CA ASP A 53 -26.34 -31.17 -23.38
C ASP A 53 -27.83 -30.91 -23.65
N GLU A 54 -28.18 -29.66 -23.98
CA GLU A 54 -29.57 -29.28 -24.27
C GLU A 54 -30.18 -30.11 -25.41
N GLU A 55 -29.38 -30.45 -26.43
CA GLU A 55 -29.84 -31.29 -27.52
C GLU A 55 -30.12 -32.73 -27.08
N THR A 56 -29.31 -33.28 -26.17
CA THR A 56 -29.59 -34.57 -25.52
C THR A 56 -30.94 -34.51 -24.79
N MET A 57 -31.19 -33.45 -24.03
CA MET A 57 -32.46 -33.26 -23.31
C MET A 57 -33.66 -33.11 -24.25
N ARG A 58 -33.48 -32.47 -25.42
CA ARG A 58 -34.54 -32.35 -26.44
C ARG A 58 -34.85 -33.68 -27.12
N ARG A 59 -33.83 -34.50 -27.39
CA ARG A 59 -33.96 -35.79 -28.08
C ARG A 59 -34.43 -36.92 -27.17
N LEU A 60 -34.09 -36.84 -25.89
CA LEU A 60 -34.48 -37.79 -24.85
C LEU A 60 -35.42 -37.07 -23.88
N PRO A 61 -36.71 -36.90 -24.23
CA PRO A 61 -37.64 -36.07 -23.47
C PRO A 61 -38.06 -36.69 -22.13
N GLU A 62 -37.75 -37.96 -21.91
CA GLU A 62 -38.03 -38.61 -20.63
C GLU A 62 -37.21 -37.96 -19.50
N PRO A 63 -37.71 -37.91 -18.25
CA PRO A 63 -36.88 -37.51 -17.12
C PRO A 63 -35.61 -38.35 -17.00
N ILE A 64 -34.48 -37.74 -16.61
CA ILE A 64 -33.18 -38.42 -16.48
C ILE A 64 -33.27 -39.66 -15.59
N ALA A 65 -34.12 -39.65 -14.55
CA ALA A 65 -34.35 -40.79 -13.67
C ALA A 65 -34.91 -42.04 -14.40
N LEU A 66 -35.51 -41.87 -15.59
CA LEU A 66 -36.01 -42.96 -16.44
C LEU A 66 -35.03 -43.37 -17.55
N TRP A 67 -33.84 -42.76 -17.64
CA TRP A 67 -32.89 -42.99 -18.74
C TRP A 67 -32.14 -44.34 -18.69
N HIS A 68 -32.60 -45.30 -17.89
CA HIS A 68 -31.97 -46.63 -17.77
C HIS A 68 -31.65 -47.29 -19.12
N PRO A 69 -32.57 -47.31 -20.13
CA PRO A 69 -32.27 -47.91 -21.42
C PRO A 69 -31.19 -47.15 -22.20
N HIS A 70 -31.15 -45.82 -22.08
CA HIS A 70 -30.15 -44.98 -22.72
C HIS A 70 -28.78 -45.16 -22.07
N LEU A 71 -28.72 -45.18 -20.74
CA LEU A 71 -27.50 -45.45 -19.97
C LEU A 71 -26.97 -46.86 -20.23
N GLY A 72 -27.85 -47.87 -20.33
CA GLY A 72 -27.47 -49.23 -20.72
C GLY A 72 -26.79 -49.27 -22.08
N ARG A 73 -27.39 -48.66 -23.11
CA ARG A 73 -26.81 -48.55 -24.46
C ARG A 73 -25.50 -47.77 -24.49
N PHE A 74 -25.40 -46.69 -23.70
CA PHE A 74 -24.16 -45.94 -23.55
C PHE A 74 -23.03 -46.81 -22.99
N LEU A 75 -23.29 -47.59 -21.93
CA LEU A 75 -22.30 -48.48 -21.35
C LEU A 75 -21.90 -49.62 -22.31
N GLU A 76 -22.84 -50.16 -23.09
CA GLU A 76 -22.51 -51.11 -24.17
C GLU A 76 -21.60 -50.47 -25.23
N ALA A 77 -21.83 -49.19 -25.58
CA ALA A 77 -20.99 -48.46 -26.51
C ALA A 77 -19.57 -48.21 -25.96
N MET A 78 -19.44 -47.91 -24.67
CA MET A 78 -18.14 -47.75 -24.02
C MET A 78 -17.38 -49.08 -23.94
N ALA A 79 -18.07 -50.17 -23.66
CA ALA A 79 -17.48 -51.51 -23.65
C ALA A 79 -16.95 -51.91 -25.04
N SER A 80 -17.64 -51.54 -26.12
CA SER A 80 -17.20 -51.82 -27.50
C SER A 80 -16.08 -50.88 -27.99
N ALA A 81 -15.98 -49.68 -27.43
CA ALA A 81 -15.00 -48.66 -27.82
C ALA A 81 -13.57 -48.89 -27.27
N ASN A 82 -13.35 -49.91 -26.43
CA ASN A 82 -12.07 -50.19 -25.77
C ASN A 82 -11.52 -49.01 -24.94
N VAL A 83 -12.39 -48.45 -24.08
CA VAL A 83 -12.03 -47.36 -23.17
C VAL A 83 -11.26 -47.88 -21.95
N ARG A 84 -10.48 -47.03 -21.27
CA ARG A 84 -9.67 -47.46 -20.11
C ARG A 84 -10.46 -47.57 -18.82
N ALA A 85 -11.46 -46.71 -18.64
CA ALA A 85 -12.39 -46.70 -17.50
C ALA A 85 -13.59 -45.82 -17.84
N VAL A 86 -14.73 -46.04 -17.18
CA VAL A 86 -15.91 -45.17 -17.26
C VAL A 86 -16.28 -44.70 -15.86
N GLY A 87 -16.53 -43.40 -15.70
CA GLY A 87 -17.14 -42.83 -14.51
C GLY A 87 -18.49 -42.19 -14.86
N LEU A 88 -19.48 -42.40 -14.01
CA LEU A 88 -20.80 -41.80 -14.16
C LEU A 88 -20.98 -40.68 -13.14
N ASP A 89 -20.93 -39.44 -13.59
CA ASP A 89 -21.26 -38.23 -12.83
C ASP A 89 -22.77 -37.92 -12.94
N ILE A 90 -23.56 -38.94 -12.61
CA ILE A 90 -25.02 -38.89 -12.55
C ILE A 90 -25.49 -39.78 -11.40
N ALA A 91 -26.58 -39.40 -10.75
CA ALA A 91 -27.18 -40.22 -9.71
C ALA A 91 -28.02 -41.35 -10.34
N LEU A 92 -27.67 -42.60 -10.04
CA LEU A 92 -28.54 -43.75 -10.32
C LEU A 92 -29.63 -43.87 -9.24
N PRO A 93 -30.80 -44.47 -9.54
CA PRO A 93 -31.89 -44.53 -8.58
C PRO A 93 -31.60 -45.48 -7.43
N GLU A 94 -32.30 -45.24 -6.33
CA GLU A 94 -32.18 -46.00 -5.08
C GLU A 94 -32.94 -47.33 -5.12
N SER A 95 -33.92 -47.44 -6.02
CA SER A 95 -34.81 -48.59 -6.18
C SER A 95 -35.05 -48.94 -7.65
N SER A 96 -35.61 -50.12 -7.88
CA SER A 96 -36.04 -50.60 -9.20
C SER A 96 -37.15 -49.70 -9.76
N TYR A 97 -37.02 -49.28 -11.02
CA TYR A 97 -38.02 -48.48 -11.73
C TYR A 97 -38.79 -49.29 -12.78
N ASP A 98 -38.59 -50.61 -12.80
CA ASP A 98 -39.21 -51.54 -13.73
C ASP A 98 -40.76 -51.52 -13.66
N PHE A 99 -41.31 -51.14 -12.50
CA PHE A 99 -42.75 -50.95 -12.31
C PHE A 99 -43.32 -49.72 -13.04
N ILE A 100 -42.48 -48.73 -13.36
CA ILE A 100 -42.85 -47.53 -14.11
C ILE A 100 -42.62 -47.77 -15.61
N VAL A 101 -41.45 -48.27 -15.96
CA VAL A 101 -41.04 -48.55 -17.35
C VAL A 101 -40.57 -50.00 -17.43
N PRO A 102 -41.43 -50.94 -17.83
CA PRO A 102 -41.07 -52.36 -17.88
C PRO A 102 -39.83 -52.62 -18.75
N GLY A 103 -38.86 -53.34 -18.19
CA GLY A 103 -37.57 -53.64 -18.82
C GLY A 103 -36.49 -52.57 -18.65
N SER A 104 -36.77 -51.47 -17.93
CA SER A 104 -35.79 -50.39 -17.70
C SER A 104 -34.54 -50.90 -17.00
N ASP A 105 -34.74 -51.64 -15.92
CA ASP A 105 -33.63 -52.09 -15.07
C ASP A 105 -32.79 -53.13 -15.82
N MET A 106 -33.45 -54.03 -16.55
CA MET A 106 -32.78 -55.02 -17.39
C MET A 106 -31.88 -54.36 -18.44
N ALA A 107 -32.33 -53.27 -19.06
CA ALA A 107 -31.55 -52.54 -20.05
C ALA A 107 -30.26 -51.94 -19.45
N LEU A 108 -30.35 -51.34 -18.26
CA LEU A 108 -29.17 -50.82 -17.56
C LEU A 108 -28.24 -51.95 -17.07
N LEU A 109 -28.80 -53.02 -16.49
CA LEU A 109 -28.04 -54.19 -16.04
C LEU A 109 -27.23 -54.82 -17.17
N LYS A 110 -27.80 -54.89 -18.38
CA LYS A 110 -27.09 -55.41 -19.57
C LYS A 110 -25.86 -54.57 -19.91
N GLY A 111 -25.98 -53.24 -19.87
CA GLY A 111 -24.85 -52.33 -20.07
C GLY A 111 -23.78 -52.43 -18.97
N LEU A 112 -24.20 -52.48 -17.70
CA LEU A 112 -23.30 -52.69 -16.57
C LEU A 112 -22.54 -54.03 -16.67
N LEU A 113 -23.23 -55.09 -17.09
CA LEU A 113 -22.63 -56.41 -17.31
C LEU A 113 -21.62 -56.40 -18.47
N ALA A 114 -21.91 -55.65 -19.54
CA ALA A 114 -20.98 -55.49 -20.67
C ALA A 114 -19.66 -54.86 -20.22
N MET A 115 -19.72 -53.83 -19.37
CA MET A 115 -18.54 -53.18 -18.80
C MET A 115 -17.73 -54.11 -17.89
N ARG A 116 -18.41 -54.87 -17.00
CA ARG A 116 -17.76 -55.78 -16.04
C ARG A 116 -16.81 -56.80 -16.68
N ARG A 117 -16.99 -57.12 -17.97
CA ARG A 117 -16.20 -58.11 -18.71
C ARG A 117 -14.79 -57.65 -19.10
N GLY A 118 -14.42 -56.38 -18.89
CA GLY A 118 -13.06 -55.94 -19.21
C GLY A 118 -12.74 -54.47 -19.03
N THR A 119 -13.70 -53.62 -18.62
CA THR A 119 -13.47 -52.19 -18.44
C THR A 119 -13.91 -51.74 -17.04
N PRO A 120 -13.01 -51.11 -16.26
CA PRO A 120 -13.36 -50.51 -14.98
C PRO A 120 -14.52 -49.51 -15.09
N LEU A 121 -15.51 -49.66 -14.20
CA LEU A 121 -16.65 -48.74 -14.07
C LEU A 121 -16.70 -48.17 -12.64
N VAL A 122 -17.03 -46.88 -12.51
CA VAL A 122 -17.31 -46.24 -11.23
C VAL A 122 -18.63 -45.48 -11.30
N LEU A 123 -19.54 -45.80 -10.40
CA LEU A 123 -20.85 -45.17 -10.28
C LEU A 123 -20.79 -43.97 -9.32
N GLY A 124 -21.38 -42.84 -9.72
CA GLY A 124 -21.49 -41.65 -8.90
C GLY A 124 -22.50 -41.81 -7.77
N VAL A 125 -22.07 -41.48 -6.55
CA VAL A 125 -22.93 -41.44 -5.35
C VAL A 125 -23.10 -39.99 -4.93
N THR A 126 -24.35 -39.52 -4.87
CA THR A 126 -24.69 -38.20 -4.33
C THR A 126 -24.98 -38.30 -2.84
N VAL A 127 -24.97 -37.15 -2.17
CA VAL A 127 -25.32 -37.04 -0.74
C VAL A 127 -26.65 -36.29 -0.64
N ALA A 128 -27.54 -36.78 0.21
CA ALA A 128 -28.81 -36.13 0.53
C ALA A 128 -28.59 -34.86 1.38
N ALA A 129 -29.62 -34.03 1.51
CA ALA A 129 -29.55 -32.78 2.27
C ALA A 129 -29.24 -32.99 3.76
N ASP A 130 -29.51 -34.18 4.30
CA ASP A 130 -29.18 -34.57 5.68
C ASP A 130 -27.73 -35.08 5.83
N GLY A 131 -26.92 -34.99 4.79
CA GLY A 131 -25.53 -35.42 4.79
C GLY A 131 -25.33 -36.93 4.63
N LYS A 132 -26.40 -37.70 4.40
CA LYS A 132 -26.29 -39.15 4.20
C LYS A 132 -26.08 -39.52 2.73
N PRO A 133 -25.28 -40.57 2.45
CA PRO A 133 -25.13 -41.08 1.09
C PRO A 133 -26.49 -41.53 0.54
N ARG A 134 -26.81 -41.15 -0.70
CA ARG A 134 -27.95 -41.75 -1.41
C ARG A 134 -27.61 -43.17 -1.81
N HIS A 135 -28.53 -44.09 -1.57
CA HIS A 135 -28.32 -45.49 -1.91
C HIS A 135 -28.46 -45.69 -3.42
N ILE A 136 -27.62 -46.54 -4.01
CA ILE A 136 -27.82 -47.01 -5.37
C ILE A 136 -28.53 -48.37 -5.28
N TYR A 137 -29.49 -48.61 -6.16
CA TYR A 137 -30.18 -49.89 -6.25
C TYR A 137 -29.17 -51.06 -6.23
N PRO A 138 -29.22 -51.98 -5.24
CA PRO A 138 -28.11 -52.90 -4.95
C PRO A 138 -27.62 -53.75 -6.14
N PRO A 139 -28.48 -54.25 -7.06
CA PRO A 139 -28.02 -54.95 -8.25
C PRO A 139 -27.07 -54.14 -9.15
N TYR A 140 -27.28 -52.82 -9.26
CA TYR A 140 -26.39 -51.96 -10.05
C TYR A 140 -25.01 -51.85 -9.40
N LEU A 141 -24.98 -51.65 -8.09
CA LEU A 141 -23.74 -51.58 -7.31
C LEU A 141 -22.97 -52.91 -7.34
N ALA A 142 -23.67 -54.04 -7.23
CA ALA A 142 -23.07 -55.37 -7.30
C ALA A 142 -22.36 -55.65 -8.64
N LEU A 143 -22.89 -55.10 -9.75
CA LEU A 143 -22.26 -55.22 -11.07
C LEU A 143 -21.04 -54.30 -11.25
N ALA A 144 -21.04 -53.12 -10.62
CA ALA A 144 -19.86 -52.24 -10.61
C ALA A 144 -18.68 -52.83 -9.80
N GLY A 145 -18.98 -53.76 -8.89
CA GLY A 145 -18.02 -54.49 -8.07
C GLY A 145 -17.52 -53.70 -6.86
N GLU A 146 -16.64 -54.31 -6.06
CA GLU A 146 -16.05 -53.68 -4.89
C GLU A 146 -15.26 -52.41 -5.28
N GLY A 147 -15.49 -51.31 -4.56
CA GLY A 147 -14.94 -50.00 -4.94
C GLY A 147 -15.46 -49.45 -6.27
N GLY A 148 -16.58 -50.00 -6.78
CA GLY A 148 -17.24 -49.58 -8.03
C GLY A 148 -18.12 -48.35 -7.88
N ALA A 149 -18.07 -47.67 -6.74
CA ALA A 149 -18.81 -46.45 -6.48
C ALA A 149 -17.92 -45.41 -5.80
N GLY A 150 -18.14 -44.14 -6.13
CA GLY A 150 -17.42 -43.01 -5.57
C GLY A 150 -18.32 -41.78 -5.46
N TYR A 151 -18.10 -40.97 -4.43
CA TYR A 151 -18.90 -39.79 -4.15
C TYR A 151 -18.62 -38.65 -5.13
N LEU A 152 -19.68 -37.96 -5.53
CA LEU A 152 -19.66 -36.75 -6.37
C LEU A 152 -19.46 -35.51 -5.47
N LEU A 153 -18.33 -35.48 -4.76
CA LEU A 153 -18.02 -34.46 -3.75
C LEU A 153 -16.63 -33.85 -3.97
N TRP A 154 -16.50 -32.59 -3.57
CA TRP A 154 -15.28 -31.80 -3.69
C TRP A 154 -15.08 -30.95 -2.45
N PRO A 155 -13.84 -30.78 -1.99
CA PRO A 155 -13.52 -29.72 -1.06
C PRO A 155 -13.67 -28.36 -1.75
N VAL A 156 -14.50 -27.49 -1.18
CA VAL A 156 -14.74 -26.13 -1.66
C VAL A 156 -13.96 -25.16 -0.75
N ASP A 157 -13.13 -24.29 -1.34
CA ASP A 157 -12.43 -23.26 -0.59
C ASP A 157 -13.40 -22.15 -0.12
N ALA A 158 -12.96 -21.29 0.80
CA ALA A 158 -13.78 -20.24 1.40
C ALA A 158 -14.42 -19.26 0.37
N ASP A 159 -13.82 -19.12 -0.82
CA ASP A 159 -14.35 -18.27 -1.90
C ASP A 159 -15.27 -19.04 -2.88
N GLN A 160 -15.75 -20.22 -2.49
CA GLN A 160 -16.62 -21.10 -3.25
C GLN A 160 -15.97 -21.70 -4.50
N THR A 161 -14.65 -21.66 -4.61
CA THR A 161 -13.91 -22.22 -5.74
C THR A 161 -13.34 -23.58 -5.39
N VAL A 162 -13.47 -24.54 -6.30
CA VAL A 162 -12.88 -25.86 -6.15
C VAL A 162 -11.45 -25.80 -6.67
N ARG A 163 -10.46 -26.04 -5.79
CA ARG A 163 -9.04 -26.08 -6.15
C ARG A 163 -8.32 -27.35 -5.72
N ARG A 164 -8.96 -28.15 -4.87
CA ARG A 164 -8.32 -29.23 -4.12
C ARG A 164 -8.96 -30.56 -4.42
N PHE A 165 -8.14 -31.59 -4.33
CA PHE A 165 -8.59 -32.96 -4.20
C PHE A 165 -8.25 -33.41 -2.78
N ASP A 166 -9.26 -33.78 -2.00
CA ASP A 166 -9.10 -34.42 -0.69
C ASP A 166 -10.31 -35.31 -0.45
N GLU A 167 -10.06 -36.56 -0.06
CA GLU A 167 -11.11 -37.53 0.23
C GLU A 167 -11.51 -37.51 1.71
N ARG A 168 -10.81 -36.76 2.57
CA ARG A 168 -11.12 -36.62 4.01
C ARG A 168 -12.31 -35.68 4.26
N GLN A 169 -13.42 -35.94 3.58
CA GLN A 169 -14.66 -35.15 3.60
C GLN A 169 -15.74 -35.77 4.49
N GLY A 170 -15.51 -36.97 5.04
CA GLY A 170 -16.44 -37.61 5.95
C GLY A 170 -16.45 -36.99 7.35
N VAL A 171 -17.38 -37.43 8.19
CA VAL A 171 -17.49 -36.99 9.59
C VAL A 171 -16.14 -37.19 10.30
N SER A 172 -15.68 -36.16 11.01
CA SER A 172 -14.36 -36.13 11.68
C SER A 172 -13.15 -36.34 10.76
N GLY A 173 -13.27 -36.02 9.47
CA GLY A 173 -12.17 -36.14 8.49
C GLY A 173 -11.93 -37.57 8.02
N THR A 174 -12.92 -38.46 8.16
CA THR A 174 -12.86 -39.81 7.62
C THR A 174 -12.73 -39.78 6.09
N ALA A 175 -11.91 -40.68 5.54
CA ALA A 175 -11.70 -40.77 4.11
C ALA A 175 -12.94 -41.40 3.44
N VAL A 176 -13.50 -40.67 2.47
CA VAL A 176 -14.66 -41.06 1.68
C VAL A 176 -14.23 -41.13 0.21
N PRO A 177 -14.35 -42.30 -0.44
CA PRO A 177 -13.84 -42.48 -1.79
C PRO A 177 -14.62 -41.63 -2.79
N THR A 178 -13.95 -40.76 -3.54
CA THR A 178 -14.59 -39.90 -4.55
C THR A 178 -14.64 -40.58 -5.92
N LEU A 179 -15.50 -40.13 -6.83
CA LEU A 179 -15.57 -40.66 -8.21
C LEU A 179 -14.19 -40.61 -8.89
N ALA A 180 -13.55 -39.43 -8.90
CA ALA A 180 -12.22 -39.26 -9.50
C ALA A 180 -11.15 -40.12 -8.79
N GLY A 181 -11.19 -40.21 -7.45
CA GLY A 181 -10.26 -41.04 -6.69
C GLY A 181 -10.41 -42.54 -6.98
N GLN A 182 -11.64 -43.05 -7.10
CA GLN A 182 -11.89 -44.45 -7.44
C GLN A 182 -11.51 -44.77 -8.88
N MET A 183 -11.79 -43.88 -9.83
CA MET A 183 -11.32 -44.03 -11.21
C MET A 183 -9.79 -44.09 -11.26
N ALA A 184 -9.11 -43.20 -10.54
CA ALA A 184 -7.64 -43.20 -10.45
C ALA A 184 -7.12 -44.54 -9.91
N ARG A 185 -7.69 -45.05 -8.80
CA ARG A 185 -7.33 -46.36 -8.22
C ARG A 185 -7.49 -47.50 -9.22
N ARG A 186 -8.62 -47.55 -9.91
CA ARG A 186 -8.91 -48.60 -10.91
C ARG A 186 -8.01 -48.50 -12.15
N LEU A 187 -7.44 -47.33 -12.41
CA LEU A 187 -6.45 -47.11 -13.46
C LEU A 187 -4.99 -47.30 -12.98
N GLY A 188 -4.79 -47.73 -11.74
CA GLY A 188 -3.48 -48.04 -11.16
C GLY A 188 -2.77 -46.86 -10.47
N ALA A 189 -3.44 -45.71 -10.31
CA ALA A 189 -2.89 -44.56 -9.61
C ALA A 189 -3.30 -44.53 -8.12
N ASN A 190 -2.44 -44.00 -7.26
CA ASN A 190 -2.73 -43.84 -5.84
C ASN A 190 -3.15 -42.38 -5.54
N PRO A 191 -4.44 -42.10 -5.28
CA PRO A 191 -4.90 -40.73 -5.07
C PRO A 191 -4.35 -40.13 -3.78
N GLN A 192 -3.71 -38.96 -3.89
CA GLN A 192 -3.12 -38.24 -2.76
C GLN A 192 -3.79 -36.86 -2.61
N PRO A 193 -4.03 -36.38 -1.38
CA PRO A 193 -4.63 -35.08 -1.17
C PRO A 193 -3.68 -33.95 -1.60
N GLY A 194 -4.22 -32.88 -2.16
CA GLY A 194 -3.45 -31.72 -2.61
C GLY A 194 -4.24 -30.79 -3.51
N LEU A 195 -3.56 -29.85 -4.15
CA LEU A 195 -4.15 -28.97 -5.15
C LEU A 195 -4.27 -29.71 -6.49
N VAL A 196 -5.40 -29.49 -7.17
CA VAL A 196 -5.62 -29.96 -8.55
C VAL A 196 -4.82 -29.05 -9.47
N ASP A 197 -4.09 -29.63 -10.42
CA ASP A 197 -3.32 -28.86 -11.40
C ASP A 197 -4.25 -28.37 -12.51
N TYR A 198 -4.67 -27.10 -12.45
CA TYR A 198 -5.53 -26.49 -13.47
C TYR A 198 -4.77 -26.00 -14.72
N ALA A 199 -3.43 -26.04 -14.71
CA ALA A 199 -2.62 -25.78 -15.91
C ALA A 199 -2.44 -27.03 -16.79
N LEU A 200 -2.76 -28.22 -16.27
CA LEU A 200 -2.60 -29.48 -16.99
C LEU A 200 -3.69 -29.72 -18.05
N GLY A 201 -3.27 -29.95 -19.30
CA GLY A 201 -4.16 -30.31 -20.40
C GLY A 201 -4.84 -29.12 -21.09
N SER A 202 -5.31 -29.35 -22.30
CA SER A 202 -6.12 -28.36 -23.03
C SER A 202 -7.51 -28.18 -22.41
N ARG A 203 -8.25 -27.15 -22.86
CA ARG A 203 -9.69 -27.08 -22.57
C ARG A 203 -10.38 -28.37 -23.05
N PHE A 204 -11.36 -28.81 -22.28
CA PHE A 204 -12.16 -29.98 -22.63
C PHE A 204 -13.13 -29.63 -23.74
N ASN A 205 -13.28 -30.56 -24.67
CA ASN A 205 -14.46 -30.66 -25.52
C ASN A 205 -15.21 -31.93 -25.10
N TYR A 206 -16.51 -31.96 -25.31
CA TYR A 206 -17.32 -33.13 -25.02
C TYR A 206 -17.93 -33.73 -26.29
N VAL A 207 -18.23 -35.02 -26.24
CA VAL A 207 -19.09 -35.68 -27.23
C VAL A 207 -20.51 -35.72 -26.65
N PRO A 208 -21.53 -35.17 -27.32
CA PRO A 208 -22.90 -35.21 -26.81
C PRO A 208 -23.39 -36.66 -26.62
N LEU A 209 -24.11 -36.94 -25.53
CA LEU A 209 -24.62 -38.28 -25.23
C LEU A 209 -25.50 -38.81 -26.36
N TRP A 210 -26.41 -37.99 -26.92
CA TRP A 210 -27.27 -38.40 -28.03
C TRP A 210 -26.46 -38.92 -29.23
N ARG A 211 -25.28 -38.33 -29.50
CA ARG A 211 -24.43 -38.73 -30.62
C ARG A 211 -23.76 -40.07 -30.37
N VAL A 212 -23.36 -40.35 -29.13
CA VAL A 212 -22.84 -41.67 -28.73
C VAL A 212 -23.92 -42.74 -28.92
N LEU A 213 -25.17 -42.44 -28.54
CA LEU A 213 -26.29 -43.36 -28.72
C LEU A 213 -26.61 -43.60 -30.20
N ASP A 214 -26.55 -42.57 -31.05
CA ASP A 214 -26.73 -42.69 -32.50
C ASP A 214 -25.64 -43.58 -33.12
N TRP A 215 -24.37 -43.41 -32.71
CA TRP A 215 -23.27 -44.27 -33.18
C TRP A 215 -23.45 -45.72 -32.75
N GLN A 216 -23.90 -45.96 -31.51
CA GLN A 216 -24.17 -47.31 -31.03
C GLN A 216 -25.35 -47.95 -31.78
N ALA A 217 -26.43 -47.19 -32.01
CA ALA A 217 -27.61 -47.67 -32.72
C ALA A 217 -27.33 -47.99 -34.19
N SER A 218 -26.44 -47.22 -34.84
CA SER A 218 -26.01 -47.44 -36.23
C SER A 218 -24.87 -48.45 -36.38
N GLY A 219 -24.33 -48.99 -35.28
CA GLY A 219 -23.19 -49.91 -35.31
C GLY A 219 -21.87 -49.26 -35.75
N ASN A 220 -21.73 -47.94 -35.60
CA ASN A 220 -20.55 -47.20 -36.01
C ASN A 220 -19.40 -47.33 -35.00
N ALA A 221 -18.80 -48.52 -34.94
CA ALA A 221 -17.69 -48.83 -34.05
C ALA A 221 -16.45 -47.95 -34.29
N GLN A 222 -16.22 -47.50 -35.53
CA GLN A 222 -15.07 -46.65 -35.86
C GLN A 222 -15.18 -45.27 -35.19
N ALA A 223 -16.37 -44.65 -35.20
CA ALA A 223 -16.57 -43.36 -34.55
C ALA A 223 -16.39 -43.46 -33.02
N LEU A 224 -16.93 -44.52 -32.41
CA LEU A 224 -16.76 -44.81 -30.98
C LEU A 224 -15.28 -45.03 -30.62
N HIS A 225 -14.57 -45.84 -31.41
CA HIS A 225 -13.15 -46.10 -31.21
C HIS A 225 -12.32 -44.81 -31.35
N ASN A 226 -12.53 -44.03 -32.40
CA ASN A 226 -11.80 -42.77 -32.63
C ASN A 226 -12.04 -41.75 -31.49
N ALA A 227 -13.23 -41.72 -30.92
CA ALA A 227 -13.56 -40.78 -29.86
C ALA A 227 -12.97 -41.18 -28.50
N PHE A 228 -12.98 -42.48 -28.16
CA PHE A 228 -12.80 -42.93 -26.76
C PHE A 228 -11.71 -43.99 -26.54
N ALA A 229 -11.18 -44.64 -27.58
CA ALA A 229 -10.24 -45.74 -27.40
C ALA A 229 -9.00 -45.33 -26.61
N GLY A 230 -8.64 -46.15 -25.61
CA GLY A 230 -7.46 -45.89 -24.77
C GLY A 230 -7.58 -44.69 -23.82
N ARG A 231 -8.77 -44.09 -23.67
CA ARG A 231 -9.03 -42.93 -22.80
C ARG A 231 -9.95 -43.32 -21.64
N PRO A 232 -9.78 -42.74 -20.43
CA PRO A 232 -10.84 -42.72 -19.43
C PRO A 232 -12.01 -41.86 -19.92
N VAL A 233 -13.25 -42.27 -19.66
CA VAL A 233 -14.46 -41.55 -20.06
C VAL A 233 -15.28 -41.15 -18.83
N LEU A 234 -15.74 -39.90 -18.80
CA LEU A 234 -16.71 -39.42 -17.82
C LEU A 234 -18.01 -39.03 -18.52
N LEU A 235 -19.14 -39.55 -18.05
CA LEU A 235 -20.48 -39.10 -18.45
C LEU A 235 -21.03 -38.16 -17.38
N GLY A 236 -21.46 -36.96 -17.75
CA GLY A 236 -22.07 -36.02 -16.82
C GLY A 236 -22.84 -34.89 -17.49
N SER A 237 -23.51 -34.07 -16.69
CA SER A 237 -24.23 -32.89 -17.19
C SER A 237 -23.26 -31.82 -17.69
N VAL A 238 -23.59 -31.20 -18.82
CA VAL A 238 -22.91 -29.99 -19.32
C VAL A 238 -23.92 -28.84 -19.54
N LEU A 239 -25.07 -28.91 -18.87
CA LEU A 239 -26.13 -27.93 -18.95
C LEU A 239 -25.74 -26.60 -18.29
N PRO A 240 -26.25 -25.46 -18.78
CA PRO A 240 -25.81 -24.14 -18.34
C PRO A 240 -26.19 -23.77 -16.90
N PHE A 241 -27.18 -24.44 -16.30
CA PHE A 241 -27.74 -24.07 -14.98
C PHE A 241 -27.76 -25.22 -13.97
N GLU A 242 -27.13 -26.36 -14.27
CA GLU A 242 -27.13 -27.53 -13.41
C GLU A 242 -25.71 -27.97 -13.09
N ASP A 243 -25.45 -28.27 -11.81
CA ASP A 243 -24.17 -28.76 -11.30
C ASP A 243 -22.94 -27.94 -11.79
N ARG A 244 -22.98 -26.61 -11.56
CA ARG A 244 -21.90 -25.71 -11.95
C ARG A 244 -21.13 -25.17 -10.76
N HIS A 245 -19.81 -25.16 -10.89
CA HIS A 245 -18.88 -24.85 -9.80
C HIS A 245 -17.83 -23.84 -10.25
N LYS A 246 -17.37 -22.99 -9.32
CA LYS A 246 -16.26 -22.07 -9.59
C LYS A 246 -14.94 -22.84 -9.60
N GLN A 247 -14.05 -22.44 -10.49
CA GLN A 247 -12.74 -23.01 -10.72
C GLN A 247 -11.72 -21.93 -11.10
N PRO A 248 -10.40 -22.16 -10.90
CA PRO A 248 -9.37 -21.17 -11.17
C PRO A 248 -9.30 -20.65 -12.61
N VAL A 249 -9.55 -21.53 -13.58
CA VAL A 249 -9.41 -21.25 -15.02
C VAL A 249 -10.57 -21.85 -15.79
N ASN A 250 -10.85 -21.34 -16.98
CA ASN A 250 -11.87 -21.92 -17.84
C ASN A 250 -11.44 -23.29 -18.41
N LEU A 251 -12.10 -24.35 -17.95
CA LEU A 251 -11.92 -25.72 -18.44
C LEU A 251 -12.74 -26.05 -19.70
N ALA A 252 -13.86 -25.36 -19.96
CA ALA A 252 -14.76 -25.68 -21.06
C ALA A 252 -14.28 -25.03 -22.37
N GLY A 253 -14.19 -25.82 -23.46
CA GLY A 253 -13.78 -25.32 -24.77
C GLY A 253 -14.91 -24.62 -25.55
N TRP A 254 -16.17 -24.84 -25.16
CA TRP A 254 -17.36 -24.36 -25.87
C TRP A 254 -18.02 -23.13 -25.21
N GLU A 255 -17.51 -22.70 -24.06
CA GLU A 255 -17.99 -21.52 -23.34
C GLU A 255 -16.80 -20.65 -22.94
N ASP A 256 -16.94 -19.33 -23.00
CA ASP A 256 -15.94 -18.38 -22.47
C ASP A 256 -16.30 -17.88 -21.06
N ASN A 257 -17.14 -18.64 -20.34
CA ASN A 257 -17.58 -18.29 -19.00
C ASN A 257 -16.40 -18.25 -18.01
N GLY A 258 -16.23 -17.09 -17.37
CA GLY A 258 -15.11 -16.74 -16.50
C GLY A 258 -15.01 -17.56 -15.21
N GLY A 259 -14.46 -18.77 -15.31
CA GLY A 259 -14.11 -19.60 -14.16
C GLY A 259 -15.26 -20.37 -13.53
N VAL A 260 -16.34 -20.66 -14.28
CA VAL A 260 -17.43 -21.56 -13.83
C VAL A 260 -17.63 -22.68 -14.85
N ALA A 261 -17.56 -23.93 -14.42
CA ALA A 261 -17.76 -25.09 -15.31
C ALA A 261 -18.72 -26.13 -14.74
N PRO A 262 -19.24 -27.02 -15.60
CA PRO A 262 -19.93 -28.22 -15.16
C PRO A 262 -19.06 -29.11 -14.25
N GLY A 263 -19.67 -29.71 -13.23
CA GLY A 263 -18.99 -30.55 -12.24
C GLY A 263 -18.18 -31.69 -12.85
N VAL A 264 -18.69 -32.30 -13.93
CA VAL A 264 -17.98 -33.36 -14.68
C VAL A 264 -16.59 -32.93 -15.14
N LEU A 265 -16.37 -31.65 -15.46
CA LEU A 265 -15.05 -31.14 -15.85
C LEU A 265 -14.09 -31.05 -14.66
N ILE A 266 -14.59 -30.83 -13.45
CA ILE A 266 -13.77 -30.86 -12.24
C ILE A 266 -13.34 -32.30 -11.95
N HIS A 267 -14.23 -33.29 -12.12
CA HIS A 267 -13.87 -34.71 -12.01
C HIS A 267 -12.81 -35.07 -13.04
N ALA A 268 -12.98 -34.60 -14.29
CA ALA A 268 -12.03 -34.84 -15.36
C ALA A 268 -10.66 -34.20 -15.08
N GLN A 269 -10.63 -32.97 -14.58
CA GLN A 269 -9.38 -32.26 -14.26
C GLN A 269 -8.67 -32.84 -13.03
N ALA A 270 -9.43 -33.23 -12.01
CA ALA A 270 -8.90 -33.97 -10.87
C ALA A 270 -8.29 -35.30 -11.34
N LEU A 271 -8.99 -36.05 -12.20
CA LEU A 271 -8.49 -37.31 -12.75
C LEU A 271 -7.22 -37.10 -13.59
N ARG A 272 -7.14 -36.06 -14.43
CA ARG A 272 -5.90 -35.67 -15.14
C ARG A 272 -4.74 -35.48 -14.18
N THR A 273 -4.97 -34.75 -13.08
CA THR A 273 -3.94 -34.49 -12.06
C THR A 273 -3.48 -35.81 -11.41
N LEU A 274 -4.43 -36.67 -11.03
CA LEU A 274 -4.16 -37.94 -10.33
C LEU A 274 -3.47 -38.98 -11.21
N LEU A 275 -3.77 -39.01 -12.52
CA LEU A 275 -3.13 -39.92 -13.48
C LEU A 275 -1.80 -39.38 -14.01
N GLY A 276 -1.55 -38.09 -13.84
CA GLY A 276 -0.38 -37.39 -14.35
C GLY A 276 0.71 -37.18 -13.28
N PRO A 277 1.19 -35.95 -13.08
CA PRO A 277 2.25 -35.66 -12.10
C PRO A 277 1.85 -35.87 -10.63
N GLY A 278 0.55 -36.06 -10.35
CA GLY A 278 -0.02 -36.14 -9.01
C GLY A 278 -0.47 -34.77 -8.49
N SER A 279 -1.14 -34.76 -7.33
CA SER A 279 -1.64 -33.54 -6.70
C SER A 279 -0.50 -32.62 -6.27
N ILE A 280 -0.66 -31.32 -6.53
CA ILE A 280 0.30 -30.28 -6.16
C ILE A 280 0.35 -30.15 -4.64
N LYS A 281 1.56 -30.22 -4.07
CA LYS A 281 1.78 -30.18 -2.63
C LYS A 281 2.02 -28.76 -2.15
N THR A 282 1.44 -28.40 -1.01
CA THR A 282 1.69 -27.09 -0.39
C THR A 282 3.02 -27.11 0.35
N VAL A 283 3.87 -26.10 0.12
CA VAL A 283 5.13 -25.93 0.83
C VAL A 283 4.87 -25.85 2.35
N PRO A 284 5.66 -26.55 3.19
CA PRO A 284 5.48 -26.52 4.63
C PRO A 284 5.60 -25.12 5.22
N MET A 285 4.74 -24.82 6.21
CA MET A 285 4.68 -23.50 6.84
C MET A 285 6.02 -22.97 7.36
N PRO A 286 6.93 -23.78 7.97
CA PRO A 286 8.22 -23.28 8.42
C PRO A 286 9.08 -22.64 7.32
N VAL A 287 9.00 -23.15 6.09
CA VAL A 287 9.72 -22.60 4.93
C VAL A 287 9.13 -21.26 4.53
N VAL A 288 7.80 -21.13 4.54
CA VAL A 288 7.10 -19.86 4.27
C VAL A 288 7.47 -18.80 5.30
N LEU A 289 7.51 -19.18 6.58
CA LEU A 289 7.94 -18.29 7.67
C LEU A 289 9.40 -17.87 7.51
N LEU A 290 10.30 -18.79 7.14
CA LEU A 290 11.70 -18.47 6.87
C LEU A 290 11.86 -17.47 5.71
N LEU A 291 11.09 -17.62 4.64
CA LEU A 291 11.09 -16.67 3.51
C LEU A 291 10.59 -15.29 3.93
N ALA A 292 9.52 -15.22 4.74
CA ALA A 292 9.03 -13.95 5.28
C ALA A 292 10.08 -13.28 6.19
N LEU A 293 10.76 -14.06 7.04
CA LEU A 293 11.82 -13.58 7.95
C LEU A 293 13.06 -13.08 7.19
N THR A 294 13.56 -13.86 6.24
CA THR A 294 14.73 -13.51 5.43
C THR A 294 14.45 -12.27 4.58
N GLY A 295 13.27 -12.17 3.97
CA GLY A 295 12.85 -10.98 3.24
C GLY A 295 12.78 -9.74 4.12
N ALA A 296 12.20 -9.85 5.32
CA ALA A 296 12.17 -8.74 6.27
C ALA A 296 13.57 -8.32 6.77
N MET A 297 14.47 -9.28 6.98
CA MET A 297 15.83 -9.04 7.48
C MET A 297 16.74 -8.38 6.43
N LEU A 298 16.70 -8.86 5.18
CA LEU A 298 17.53 -8.32 4.07
C LEU A 298 17.24 -6.84 3.80
N LEU A 299 16.00 -6.41 4.02
CA LEU A 299 15.60 -5.00 3.89
C LEU A 299 16.14 -4.10 4.99
N TRP A 300 16.45 -4.64 6.16
CA TRP A 300 17.10 -3.88 7.23
C TRP A 300 18.57 -3.57 6.90
N LEU A 301 19.20 -4.41 6.07
CA LEU A 301 20.59 -4.28 5.65
C LEU A 301 20.77 -3.36 4.42
N ALA A 302 19.69 -2.99 3.73
CA ALA A 302 19.71 -2.29 2.44
C ALA A 302 20.21 -0.81 2.45
N GLY A 303 20.84 -0.32 3.53
CA GLY A 303 21.44 1.02 3.61
C GLY A 303 20.43 2.18 3.66
N ARG A 304 20.88 3.42 3.91
CA ARG A 304 20.01 4.62 4.11
C ARG A 304 19.35 5.17 2.83
N ARG A 305 19.76 4.74 1.63
CA ARG A 305 19.22 5.27 0.36
C ARG A 305 17.90 4.57 0.02
N ILE A 306 16.79 5.29 0.18
CA ILE A 306 15.42 4.79 -0.07
C ILE A 306 15.27 4.18 -1.47
N ALA A 307 15.85 4.80 -2.50
CA ALA A 307 15.76 4.31 -3.88
C ALA A 307 16.39 2.92 -4.07
N VAL A 308 17.53 2.65 -3.43
CA VAL A 308 18.20 1.34 -3.48
C VAL A 308 17.36 0.30 -2.74
N GLY A 309 16.81 0.67 -1.57
CA GLY A 309 15.91 -0.18 -0.82
C GLY A 309 14.65 -0.57 -1.62
N ALA A 310 14.01 0.39 -2.29
CA ALA A 310 12.84 0.14 -3.11
C ALA A 310 13.15 -0.78 -4.32
N ALA A 311 14.30 -0.59 -4.97
CA ALA A 311 14.74 -1.48 -6.05
C ALA A 311 14.97 -2.92 -5.57
N LEU A 312 15.59 -3.11 -4.40
CA LEU A 312 15.81 -4.42 -3.80
C LEU A 312 14.49 -5.10 -3.40
N VAL A 313 13.52 -4.34 -2.85
CA VAL A 313 12.16 -4.84 -2.60
C VAL A 313 11.55 -5.34 -3.90
N GLY A 314 11.55 -4.51 -4.96
CA GLY A 314 10.98 -4.87 -6.25
C GLY A 314 11.62 -6.13 -6.84
N ALA A 315 12.95 -6.23 -6.82
CA ALA A 315 13.67 -7.40 -7.28
C ALA A 315 13.32 -8.66 -6.47
N MET A 316 13.24 -8.55 -5.15
CA MET A 316 12.89 -9.69 -4.29
C MET A 316 11.44 -10.16 -4.51
N LEU A 317 10.49 -9.24 -4.68
CA LEU A 317 9.11 -9.58 -5.02
C LEU A 317 9.01 -10.28 -6.38
N ALA A 318 9.76 -9.81 -7.37
CA ALA A 318 9.83 -10.44 -8.69
C ALA A 318 10.42 -11.85 -8.61
N ILE A 319 11.52 -12.02 -7.86
CA ILE A 319 12.15 -13.34 -7.63
C ILE A 319 11.19 -14.27 -6.92
N MET A 320 10.51 -13.82 -5.85
CA MET A 320 9.52 -14.64 -5.14
C MET A 320 8.38 -15.10 -6.07
N LEU A 321 7.89 -14.21 -6.94
CA LEU A 321 6.84 -14.55 -7.90
C LEU A 321 7.33 -15.61 -8.91
N VAL A 322 8.54 -15.42 -9.46
CA VAL A 322 9.16 -16.38 -10.39
C VAL A 322 9.37 -17.74 -9.72
N VAL A 323 9.91 -17.76 -8.49
CA VAL A 323 10.13 -19.00 -7.72
C VAL A 323 8.80 -19.68 -7.38
N ALA A 324 7.76 -18.93 -7.01
CA ALA A 324 6.45 -19.48 -6.72
C ALA A 324 5.81 -20.11 -7.97
N THR A 325 5.87 -19.43 -9.13
CA THR A 325 5.34 -19.96 -10.40
C THR A 325 6.16 -21.16 -10.90
N TRP A 326 7.48 -21.11 -10.78
CA TRP A 326 8.36 -22.24 -11.10
C TRP A 326 8.10 -23.44 -10.19
N GLY A 327 7.92 -23.20 -8.88
CA GLY A 327 7.55 -24.25 -7.93
C GLY A 327 6.21 -24.90 -8.32
N LEU A 328 5.22 -24.09 -8.70
CA LEU A 328 3.90 -24.58 -9.09
C LEU A 328 3.98 -25.51 -10.30
N ALA A 329 4.80 -25.16 -11.30
CA ALA A 329 5.08 -26.01 -12.46
C ALA A 329 5.81 -27.34 -12.11
N ASN A 330 6.43 -27.41 -10.92
CA ASN A 330 7.13 -28.60 -10.41
C ASN A 330 6.36 -29.27 -9.25
N ASN A 331 5.03 -29.16 -9.22
CA ASN A 331 4.13 -29.74 -8.20
C ASN A 331 4.28 -29.19 -6.77
N TRP A 332 4.81 -27.98 -6.59
CA TRP A 332 4.93 -27.30 -5.29
C TRP A 332 4.23 -25.95 -5.26
N TYR A 333 3.21 -25.82 -4.42
CA TYR A 333 2.53 -24.55 -4.20
C TYR A 333 3.15 -23.78 -3.03
N LEU A 334 3.72 -22.61 -3.33
CA LEU A 334 4.22 -21.66 -2.35
C LEU A 334 3.18 -20.54 -2.12
N PRO A 335 2.55 -20.43 -0.93
CA PRO A 335 1.73 -19.27 -0.57
C PRO A 335 2.63 -18.04 -0.41
N ALA A 336 2.80 -17.29 -1.50
CA ALA A 336 3.76 -16.19 -1.60
C ALA A 336 3.18 -14.83 -1.16
N ALA A 337 1.85 -14.66 -1.12
CA ALA A 337 1.23 -13.37 -0.81
C ALA A 337 1.58 -12.89 0.60
N GLY A 338 1.58 -13.80 1.59
CA GLY A 338 2.00 -13.49 2.95
C GLY A 338 3.43 -12.97 3.03
N PRO A 339 4.45 -13.73 2.59
CA PRO A 339 5.85 -13.26 2.56
C PRO A 339 6.04 -11.97 1.77
N MET A 340 5.37 -11.80 0.62
CA MET A 340 5.43 -10.57 -0.18
C MET A 340 4.89 -9.35 0.59
N LEU A 341 3.76 -9.50 1.29
CA LEU A 341 3.21 -8.43 2.13
C LEU A 341 4.12 -8.10 3.32
N ALA A 342 4.74 -9.10 3.94
CA ALA A 342 5.69 -8.90 5.03
C ALA A 342 6.89 -8.05 4.57
N VAL A 343 7.39 -8.29 3.36
CA VAL A 343 8.45 -7.53 2.72
C VAL A 343 8.03 -6.07 2.49
N VAL A 344 6.87 -5.84 1.87
CA VAL A 344 6.38 -4.48 1.56
C VAL A 344 6.13 -3.69 2.86
N LEU A 345 5.40 -4.27 3.80
CA LEU A 345 5.08 -3.62 5.07
C LEU A 345 6.33 -3.39 5.93
N GLY A 346 7.28 -4.33 5.91
CA GLY A 346 8.56 -4.18 6.58
C GLY A 346 9.37 -3.00 6.03
N PHE A 347 9.42 -2.85 4.70
CA PHE A 347 10.06 -1.70 4.06
C PHE A 347 9.35 -0.39 4.40
N SER A 348 8.01 -0.34 4.29
CA SER A 348 7.22 0.84 4.61
C SER A 348 7.39 1.28 6.07
N LEU A 349 7.36 0.33 7.01
CA LEU A 349 7.55 0.64 8.44
C LEU A 349 8.97 1.15 8.70
N ARG A 350 9.99 0.57 8.06
CA ARG A 350 11.36 1.04 8.15
C ARG A 350 11.48 2.50 7.70
N VAL A 351 11.05 2.80 6.47
CA VAL A 351 11.07 4.17 5.90
C VAL A 351 10.30 5.14 6.79
N GLY A 352 9.13 4.73 7.27
CA GLY A 352 8.34 5.50 8.23
C GLY A 352 9.13 5.82 9.49
N THR A 353 9.73 4.82 10.15
CA THR A 353 10.50 5.05 11.39
C THR A 353 11.74 5.94 11.19
N GLU A 354 12.40 5.85 10.03
CA GLU A 354 13.53 6.72 9.69
C GLU A 354 13.07 8.18 9.49
N ALA A 355 12.01 8.39 8.71
CA ALA A 355 11.43 9.73 8.50
C ALA A 355 10.92 10.35 9.81
N TRP A 356 10.27 9.56 10.66
CA TRP A 356 9.81 10.02 11.98
C TRP A 356 10.95 10.46 12.89
N ARG A 357 12.06 9.72 12.91
CA ARG A 357 13.25 10.09 13.70
C ARG A 357 13.87 11.38 13.19
N GLU A 358 14.04 11.52 11.88
CA GLU A 358 14.61 12.73 11.28
C GLU A 358 13.73 13.96 11.56
N MET A 359 12.41 13.83 11.44
CA MET A 359 11.48 14.91 11.79
C MET A 359 11.52 15.26 13.28
N ALA A 360 11.61 14.26 14.17
CA ALA A 360 11.68 14.48 15.61
C ALA A 360 12.97 15.21 16.01
N GLU A 361 14.10 14.82 15.43
CA GLU A 361 15.40 15.45 15.67
C GLU A 361 15.44 16.90 15.19
N ARG A 362 14.95 17.17 13.97
CA ARG A 362 14.84 18.55 13.45
C ARG A 362 13.95 19.44 14.33
N ARG A 363 12.84 18.90 14.84
CA ARG A 363 11.94 19.64 15.75
C ARG A 363 12.60 19.92 17.10
N LEU A 364 13.36 18.95 17.64
CA LEU A 364 14.10 19.11 18.89
C LEU A 364 15.17 20.20 18.74
N LEU A 365 15.99 20.15 17.68
CA LEU A 365 17.00 21.16 17.39
C LEU A 365 16.37 22.55 17.23
N ARG A 366 15.30 22.67 16.43
CA ARG A 366 14.61 23.95 16.26
C ARG A 366 14.09 24.54 17.58
N ARG A 367 13.55 23.71 18.49
CA ARG A 367 13.10 24.15 19.82
C ARG A 367 14.26 24.52 20.74
N ALA A 368 15.36 23.79 20.68
CA ALA A 368 16.54 24.06 21.50
C ALA A 368 17.18 25.40 21.16
N PHE A 369 17.18 25.81 19.88
CA PHE A 369 17.84 27.03 19.41
C PHE A 369 16.91 28.24 19.20
N SER A 370 15.58 28.08 19.23
CA SER A 370 14.63 29.17 18.93
C SER A 370 14.66 30.37 19.89
N GLY A 371 15.23 30.21 21.09
CA GLY A 371 15.41 31.29 22.06
C GLY A 371 16.77 31.98 22.02
N TYR A 372 17.73 31.45 21.24
CA TYR A 372 19.12 31.91 21.25
C TYR A 372 19.54 32.64 19.97
N VAL A 373 18.78 32.47 18.88
CA VAL A 373 19.06 33.08 17.57
C VAL A 373 17.76 33.54 16.91
N SER A 374 17.86 34.54 16.04
CA SER A 374 16.70 35.00 15.26
C SER A 374 16.14 33.87 14.38
N PRO A 375 14.82 33.87 14.08
CA PRO A 375 14.20 32.82 13.26
C PRO A 375 14.82 32.67 11.87
N HIS A 376 15.36 33.76 11.32
CA HIS A 376 16.02 33.80 10.02
C HIS A 376 17.40 33.13 10.08
N VAL A 377 18.21 33.45 11.10
CA VAL A 377 19.51 32.82 11.31
C VAL A 377 19.36 31.32 11.61
N LEU A 378 18.38 30.94 12.45
CA LEU A 378 18.10 29.53 12.72
C LEU A 378 17.74 28.74 11.46
N ARG A 379 16.97 29.34 10.54
CA ARG A 379 16.59 28.69 9.29
C ARG A 379 17.80 28.40 8.43
N GLU A 380 18.66 29.40 8.24
CA GLU A 380 19.88 29.28 7.44
C GLU A 380 20.90 28.30 8.06
N ILE A 381 20.96 28.20 9.40
CA ILE A 381 21.73 27.16 10.10
C ILE A 381 21.15 25.76 9.81
N LEU A 382 19.83 25.59 9.91
CA LEU A 382 19.15 24.30 9.66
C LEU A 382 19.21 23.87 8.18
N GLU A 383 19.31 24.82 7.26
CA GLU A 383 19.48 24.60 5.82
C GLU A 383 20.95 24.38 5.42
N GLY A 384 21.90 24.63 6.33
CA GLY A 384 23.33 24.42 6.13
C GLY A 384 24.02 25.52 5.32
N HIS A 385 23.39 26.68 5.15
CA HIS A 385 23.95 27.83 4.44
C HIS A 385 24.88 28.68 5.33
N LEU A 386 24.68 28.65 6.64
CA LEU A 386 25.55 29.25 7.64
C LEU A 386 26.44 28.15 8.25
N ALA A 387 27.47 27.72 7.52
CA ALA A 387 28.42 26.72 8.00
C ALA A 387 29.64 27.38 8.69
N ASP A 388 29.93 26.94 9.92
CA ASP A 388 31.11 26.98 10.84
C ASP A 388 32.38 27.84 10.58
N SER A 389 32.52 28.60 9.49
CA SER A 389 33.65 29.49 9.31
C SER A 389 33.40 30.84 9.98
N LEU A 390 34.22 31.17 10.98
CA LEU A 390 34.35 32.54 11.49
C LEU A 390 34.67 33.48 10.31
N GLY A 391 33.85 34.52 10.14
CA GLY A 391 33.89 35.37 8.97
C GLY A 391 32.50 35.85 8.57
N GLY A 392 32.46 36.77 7.60
CA GLY A 392 31.21 37.33 7.10
C GLY A 392 31.33 37.77 5.65
N SER A 393 30.19 37.93 5.00
CA SER A 393 30.12 38.51 3.66
C SER A 393 29.86 40.00 3.77
N ARG A 394 30.48 40.81 2.89
CA ARG A 394 30.11 42.21 2.75
C ARG A 394 28.69 42.28 2.18
N ARG A 395 27.79 42.96 2.88
CA ARG A 395 26.38 43.08 2.58
C ARG A 395 25.98 44.54 2.75
N HIS A 396 25.16 45.00 1.81
CA HIS A 396 24.42 46.24 1.95
C HIS A 396 23.25 46.02 2.91
N VAL A 397 23.28 46.68 4.08
CA VAL A 397 22.30 46.47 5.15
C VAL A 397 21.79 47.79 5.69
N CYS A 398 20.52 47.81 6.08
CA CYS A 398 19.96 48.89 6.89
C CYS A 398 19.96 48.48 8.35
N VAL A 399 20.65 49.23 9.20
CA VAL A 399 20.78 48.97 10.64
C VAL A 399 19.82 49.88 11.41
N LEU A 400 19.02 49.26 12.27
CA LEU A 400 18.05 49.88 13.16
C LEU A 400 18.57 49.80 14.59
N PHE A 401 18.65 50.95 15.26
CA PHE A 401 18.79 51.03 16.71
C PHE A 401 17.50 51.61 17.29
N ALA A 402 17.05 51.04 18.40
CA ALA A 402 15.93 51.60 19.16
C ALA A 402 16.24 51.56 20.66
N ASP A 403 15.92 52.63 21.38
CA ASP A 403 16.20 52.76 22.81
C ASP A 403 15.01 53.38 23.57
N ILE A 404 14.84 53.05 24.85
CA ILE A 404 13.74 53.61 25.64
C ILE A 404 14.16 55.00 26.15
N ARG A 405 13.30 56.00 25.94
CA ARG A 405 13.56 57.37 26.40
C ARG A 405 13.45 57.45 27.92
N ASP A 406 14.40 58.16 28.50
CA ASP A 406 14.46 58.43 29.94
C ASP A 406 14.47 57.13 30.78
N PHE A 407 14.98 56.02 30.22
CA PHE A 407 14.96 54.71 30.85
C PHE A 407 15.70 54.68 32.18
N THR A 408 16.82 55.39 32.32
CA THR A 408 17.54 55.48 33.59
C THR A 408 16.64 55.98 34.71
N THR A 409 15.93 57.09 34.48
CA THR A 409 14.97 57.66 35.45
C THR A 409 13.80 56.72 35.71
N LEU A 410 13.32 56.01 34.68
CA LEU A 410 12.27 55.01 34.83
C LEU A 410 12.72 53.81 35.67
N SER A 411 13.94 53.31 35.45
CA SER A 411 14.50 52.15 36.12
C SER A 411 14.83 52.40 37.60
N GLU A 412 15.18 53.63 37.96
CA GLU A 412 15.40 54.05 39.36
C GLU A 412 14.10 54.06 40.18
N ALA A 413 12.94 54.17 39.52
CA ALA A 413 11.63 54.22 40.15
C ALA A 413 10.95 52.84 40.27
N LEU A 414 11.54 51.78 39.71
CA LEU A 414 10.98 50.42 39.65
C LEU A 414 11.88 49.42 40.38
N SER A 415 11.30 48.33 40.89
CA SER A 415 12.09 47.18 41.37
C SER A 415 12.77 46.44 40.21
N ALA A 416 13.81 45.66 40.50
CA ALA A 416 14.53 44.91 39.47
C ALA A 416 13.62 43.91 38.73
N GLU A 417 12.69 43.28 39.44
CA GLU A 417 11.70 42.37 38.87
C GLU A 417 10.73 43.09 37.93
N GLU A 418 10.29 44.30 38.29
CA GLU A 418 9.41 45.14 37.46
C GLU A 418 10.13 45.64 36.21
N VAL A 419 11.41 46.04 36.32
CA VAL A 419 12.25 46.43 35.18
C VAL A 419 12.40 45.26 34.20
N ILE A 420 12.73 44.06 34.70
CA ILE A 420 12.86 42.86 33.86
C ILE A 420 11.52 42.50 33.19
N GLY A 421 10.41 42.59 33.93
CA GLY A 421 9.06 42.35 33.40
C GLY A 421 8.70 43.31 32.27
N LEU A 422 8.96 44.61 32.45
CA LEU A 422 8.75 45.65 31.45
C LEU A 422 9.62 45.42 30.22
N LEU A 423 10.92 45.16 30.40
CA LEU A 423 11.86 44.92 29.29
C LEU A 423 11.47 43.68 28.48
N ASN A 424 11.09 42.58 29.14
CA ASN A 424 10.67 41.36 28.42
C ASN A 424 9.42 41.62 27.56
N ARG A 425 8.43 42.37 28.06
CA ARG A 425 7.25 42.75 27.27
C ARG A 425 7.62 43.67 26.13
N TYR A 426 8.44 44.69 26.40
CA TYR A 426 8.94 45.61 25.38
C TYR A 426 9.67 44.88 24.26
N PHE A 427 10.66 44.05 24.60
CA PHE A 427 11.41 43.26 23.63
C PHE A 427 10.52 42.30 22.85
N ALA A 428 9.50 41.69 23.47
CA ALA A 428 8.55 40.82 22.76
C ALA A 428 7.78 41.59 21.67
N TYR A 429 7.25 42.77 21.99
CA TYR A 429 6.52 43.61 21.02
C TYR A 429 7.43 44.11 19.89
N MET A 430 8.61 44.61 20.23
CA MET A 430 9.54 45.18 19.24
C MET A 430 10.16 44.11 18.34
N THR A 431 10.60 42.99 18.92
CA THR A 431 11.16 41.87 18.16
C THR A 431 10.13 41.29 17.18
N ALA A 432 8.85 41.24 17.58
CA ALA A 432 7.78 40.84 16.68
C ALA A 432 7.59 41.79 15.50
N ALA A 433 7.72 43.12 15.69
CA ALA A 433 7.67 44.09 14.59
C ALA A 433 8.85 43.91 13.62
N ILE A 434 10.06 43.75 14.16
CA ILE A 434 11.29 43.58 13.38
C ILE A 434 11.21 42.30 12.53
N HIS A 435 10.84 41.17 13.12
CA HIS A 435 10.74 39.91 12.38
C HIS A 435 9.60 39.88 11.35
N GLN A 436 8.50 40.59 11.59
CA GLN A 436 7.40 40.71 10.63
C GLN A 436 7.85 41.38 9.32
N GLN A 437 8.87 42.23 9.39
CA GLN A 437 9.49 42.89 8.25
C GLN A 437 10.82 42.25 7.83
N GLU A 438 11.02 40.97 8.17
CA GLU A 438 12.21 40.18 7.80
C GLU A 438 13.53 40.73 8.36
N GLY A 439 13.47 41.48 9.46
CA GLY A 439 14.63 41.96 10.18
C GLY A 439 15.25 40.90 11.08
N THR A 440 16.57 40.97 11.20
CA THR A 440 17.36 40.15 12.12
C THR A 440 17.70 40.99 13.35
N VAL A 441 17.14 40.62 14.50
CA VAL A 441 17.61 41.15 15.79
C VAL A 441 18.99 40.57 16.05
N ASP A 442 19.97 41.45 16.22
CA ASP A 442 21.36 41.11 16.49
C ASP A 442 21.54 40.87 18.00
N LYS A 443 21.28 41.92 18.80
CA LYS A 443 21.39 41.85 20.26
C LYS A 443 20.56 42.93 20.96
N PHE A 444 20.32 42.68 22.24
CA PHE A 444 19.81 43.68 23.19
C PHE A 444 20.99 44.33 23.92
N ILE A 445 20.97 45.66 24.06
CA ILE A 445 22.03 46.45 24.68
C ILE A 445 21.39 47.31 25.78
N GLY A 446 21.32 46.79 27.00
CA GLY A 446 20.53 47.43 28.07
C GLY A 446 19.03 47.35 27.73
N ASP A 447 18.38 48.50 27.62
CA ASP A 447 17.01 48.69 27.11
C ASP A 447 16.95 48.87 25.58
N GLY A 448 18.11 48.97 24.92
CA GLY A 448 18.23 49.14 23.49
C GLY A 448 18.13 47.84 22.68
N ILE A 449 17.70 47.97 21.42
CA ILE A 449 17.65 46.90 20.43
C ILE A 449 18.52 47.28 19.24
N MET A 450 19.43 46.40 18.85
CA MET A 450 20.12 46.47 17.56
C MET A 450 19.56 45.41 16.61
N ALA A 451 19.12 45.83 15.43
CA ALA A 451 18.68 44.95 14.37
C ALA A 451 19.22 45.40 13.01
N PHE A 452 19.25 44.49 12.05
CA PHE A 452 19.62 44.80 10.68
C PHE A 452 18.72 44.08 9.67
N PHE A 453 18.60 44.69 8.50
CA PHE A 453 17.81 44.22 7.37
C PHE A 453 18.72 44.02 6.16
N GLY A 454 18.44 43.01 5.33
CA GLY A 454 19.29 42.65 4.19
C GLY A 454 20.28 41.51 4.45
N ALA A 455 20.25 40.92 5.66
CA ALA A 455 20.95 39.68 6.00
C ALA A 455 20.24 38.94 7.17
N PRO A 456 20.33 37.60 7.28
CA PRO A 456 21.00 36.68 6.34
C PRO A 456 20.23 36.54 5.02
N ASN A 457 18.92 36.80 5.04
CA ASN A 457 18.08 36.88 3.85
C ASN A 457 18.49 38.09 3.00
N THR A 458 18.64 37.89 1.70
CA THR A 458 18.81 39.00 0.75
C THR A 458 17.45 39.69 0.55
N VAL A 459 17.40 41.01 0.78
CA VAL A 459 16.18 41.81 0.61
C VAL A 459 16.48 42.92 -0.40
N GLU A 460 15.58 43.12 -1.37
CA GLU A 460 15.75 44.05 -2.49
C GLU A 460 15.84 45.52 -2.04
N HIS A 461 15.22 45.88 -0.90
CA HIS A 461 15.27 47.23 -0.31
C HIS A 461 15.33 47.17 1.24
N PRO A 462 16.53 47.01 1.83
CA PRO A 462 16.70 46.93 3.28
C PRO A 462 16.13 48.15 4.03
N SER A 463 16.31 49.36 3.49
CA SER A 463 15.78 50.60 4.09
C SER A 463 14.26 50.65 4.15
N ARG A 464 13.56 50.15 3.13
CA ARG A 464 12.08 50.09 3.13
C ARG A 464 11.54 49.18 4.22
N ARG A 465 12.17 48.01 4.40
CA ARG A 465 11.80 47.07 5.47
C ARG A 465 12.12 47.62 6.85
N ALA A 466 13.28 48.22 7.02
CA ALA A 466 13.66 48.85 8.28
C ALA A 466 12.71 50.00 8.67
N PHE A 467 12.31 50.82 7.69
CA PHE A 467 11.33 51.88 7.90
C PHE A 467 9.95 51.31 8.27
N ALA A 468 9.45 50.32 7.52
CA ALA A 468 8.20 49.65 7.86
C ALA A 468 8.23 49.03 9.28
N ALA A 469 9.36 48.41 9.65
CA ALA A 469 9.55 47.84 10.98
C ALA A 469 9.51 48.93 12.06
N ALA A 470 10.14 50.08 11.81
CA ALA A 470 10.11 51.21 12.74
C ALA A 470 8.68 51.75 12.93
N LEU A 471 7.86 51.81 11.87
CA LEU A 471 6.45 52.19 11.98
C LEU A 471 5.65 51.16 12.79
N ASP A 472 5.82 49.86 12.49
CA ASP A 472 5.17 48.77 13.21
C ASP A 472 5.59 48.77 14.69
N MET A 473 6.85 49.07 15.01
CA MET A 473 7.35 49.23 16.38
C MET A 473 6.62 50.36 17.11
N LEU A 474 6.44 51.52 16.46
CA LEU A 474 5.71 52.64 17.04
C LEU A 474 4.22 52.32 17.26
N GLU A 475 3.59 51.56 16.37
CA GLU A 475 2.20 51.11 16.55
C GLU A 475 2.07 50.09 17.68
N LYS A 476 2.93 49.07 17.72
CA LYS A 476 2.96 48.08 18.79
C LYS A 476 3.29 48.70 20.14
N LEU A 477 4.12 49.74 20.17
CA LEU A 477 4.38 50.51 21.40
C LEU A 477 3.12 51.19 21.91
N LYS A 478 2.24 51.71 21.03
CA LYS A 478 0.94 52.27 21.46
C LYS A 478 0.07 51.20 22.12
N MET A 479 0.07 49.98 21.58
CA MET A 479 -0.66 48.85 22.17
C MET A 479 -0.10 48.50 23.56
N LEU A 480 1.24 48.33 23.67
CA LEU A 480 1.89 48.08 24.95
C LEU A 480 1.61 49.20 25.97
N ASN A 481 1.67 50.46 25.55
CA ASN A 481 1.36 51.59 26.42
C ASN A 481 -0.11 51.62 26.87
N ALA A 482 -1.05 51.16 26.05
CA ALA A 482 -2.45 51.03 26.44
C ALA A 482 -2.62 49.94 27.53
N GLU A 483 -1.88 48.84 27.42
CA GLU A 483 -1.84 47.80 28.47
C GLU A 483 -1.21 48.33 29.76
N LEU A 484 -0.03 48.95 29.67
CA LEU A 484 0.66 49.54 30.82
C LEU A 484 -0.24 50.56 31.53
N ALA A 485 -0.92 51.43 30.78
CA ALA A 485 -1.84 52.41 31.34
C ALA A 485 -3.05 51.76 32.03
N ALA A 486 -3.62 50.67 31.45
CA ALA A 486 -4.71 49.92 32.07
C ALA A 486 -4.28 49.22 33.38
N GLU A 487 -3.00 48.87 33.48
CA GLU A 487 -2.36 48.28 34.66
C GLU A 487 -1.89 49.34 35.69
N GLY A 488 -2.09 50.64 35.41
CA GLY A 488 -1.66 51.74 36.27
C GLY A 488 -0.15 52.02 36.23
N GLN A 489 0.56 51.48 35.24
CA GLN A 489 2.00 51.68 35.03
C GLN A 489 2.27 52.88 34.12
N ALA A 490 3.47 53.45 34.23
CA ALA A 490 3.90 54.57 33.38
C ALA A 490 4.12 54.11 31.93
N THR A 491 3.60 54.87 30.98
CA THR A 491 3.83 54.62 29.54
C THR A 491 5.27 54.96 29.15
N ILE A 492 5.83 54.21 28.21
CA ILE A 492 7.18 54.40 27.70
C ILE A 492 7.19 55.05 26.31
N ARG A 493 8.32 55.69 25.98
CA ARG A 493 8.58 56.26 24.65
C ARG A 493 9.88 55.67 24.13
N ILE A 494 10.04 55.56 22.82
CA ILE A 494 11.27 55.08 22.20
C ILE A 494 11.85 56.10 21.22
N GLY A 495 13.17 56.07 21.05
CA GLY A 495 13.88 56.63 19.92
C GLY A 495 14.24 55.51 18.94
N ILE A 496 14.08 55.74 17.64
CA ILE A 496 14.50 54.81 16.59
C ILE A 496 15.41 55.54 15.60
N GLY A 497 16.60 54.99 15.37
CA GLY A 497 17.58 55.48 14.40
C GLY A 497 17.79 54.50 13.25
N LEU A 498 17.73 55.00 12.01
CA LEU A 498 18.00 54.20 10.80
C LEU A 498 19.18 54.75 10.00
N HIS A 499 20.11 53.86 9.63
CA HIS A 499 21.15 54.14 8.65
C HIS A 499 21.35 52.92 7.74
N VAL A 500 21.76 53.18 6.50
CA VAL A 500 22.02 52.14 5.50
C VAL A 500 23.42 52.31 4.93
N GLY A 501 24.07 51.18 4.66
CA GLY A 501 25.41 51.12 4.09
C GLY A 501 25.99 49.72 4.12
N GLU A 502 27.24 49.62 3.69
CA GLU A 502 27.98 48.35 3.64
C GLU A 502 28.45 47.92 5.04
N ALA A 503 28.14 46.68 5.42
CA ALA A 503 28.66 46.01 6.61
C ALA A 503 29.22 44.63 6.25
N VAL A 504 30.13 44.11 7.07
CA VAL A 504 30.44 42.68 7.06
C VAL A 504 29.46 41.99 8.00
N VAL A 505 28.64 41.09 7.47
CA VAL A 505 27.66 40.32 8.24
C VAL A 505 28.05 38.85 8.28
N GLY A 506 28.14 38.28 9.48
CA GLY A 506 28.54 36.89 9.68
C GLY A 506 28.78 36.54 11.14
N HIS A 507 29.43 35.40 11.37
CA HIS A 507 29.79 34.96 12.72
C HIS A 507 31.03 35.71 13.22
N ALA A 508 30.86 36.51 14.27
CA ALA A 508 31.94 37.22 14.95
C ALA A 508 32.09 36.73 16.40
N GLY A 509 33.31 36.45 16.82
CA GLY A 509 33.63 35.95 18.17
C GLY A 509 34.76 34.93 18.16
N SER A 510 34.77 34.03 19.15
CA SER A 510 35.68 32.89 19.22
C SER A 510 35.02 31.61 18.71
N ALA A 511 35.80 30.54 18.53
CA ALA A 511 35.28 29.24 18.13
C ALA A 511 34.24 28.69 19.12
N GLU A 512 34.38 28.99 20.41
CA GLU A 512 33.48 28.51 21.47
C GLU A 512 32.28 29.43 21.72
N ARG A 513 32.39 30.72 21.36
CA ARG A 513 31.33 31.71 21.55
C ARG A 513 31.38 32.77 20.44
N HIS A 514 30.41 32.70 19.55
CA HIS A 514 30.25 33.64 18.46
C HIS A 514 28.78 34.04 18.28
N GLU A 515 28.56 35.23 17.74
CA GLU A 515 27.23 35.77 17.44
C GLU A 515 27.15 36.06 15.94
N TYR A 516 25.97 35.86 15.34
CA TYR A 516 25.72 36.31 13.97
C TYR A 516 25.36 37.80 14.01
N THR A 517 26.28 38.66 13.58
CA THR A 517 26.22 40.11 13.80
C THR A 517 26.71 40.88 12.59
N ALA A 518 26.36 42.17 12.52
CA ALA A 518 26.86 43.10 11.52
C ALA A 518 28.02 43.94 12.10
N VAL A 519 29.12 44.07 11.36
CA VAL A 519 30.28 44.88 11.75
C VAL A 519 30.63 45.86 10.64
N GLY A 520 30.69 47.16 10.97
CA GLY A 520 31.05 48.21 10.03
C GLY A 520 30.72 49.61 10.55
N ASP A 521 31.15 50.63 9.79
CA ASP A 521 30.87 52.04 10.09
C ASP A 521 29.36 52.32 10.19
N VAL A 522 28.56 51.63 9.37
CA VAL A 522 27.10 51.76 9.34
C VAL A 522 26.46 51.50 10.71
N VAL A 523 27.00 50.56 11.50
CA VAL A 523 26.48 50.23 12.84
C VAL A 523 26.71 51.39 13.80
N ASN A 524 27.92 51.94 13.81
CA ASN A 524 28.27 53.07 14.66
C ASN A 524 27.45 54.31 14.29
N VAL A 525 27.32 54.61 13.00
CA VAL A 525 26.53 55.73 12.52
C VAL A 525 25.05 55.55 12.87
N SER A 526 24.47 54.35 12.72
CA SER A 526 23.07 54.10 13.15
C SER A 526 22.85 54.41 14.62
N SER A 527 23.75 53.97 15.51
CA SER A 527 23.62 54.27 16.95
C SER A 527 23.63 55.78 17.22
N ARG A 528 24.43 56.55 16.47
CA ARG A 528 24.50 58.01 16.62
C ARG A 528 23.28 58.71 16.03
N ILE A 529 22.63 58.12 15.03
CA ILE A 529 21.38 58.63 14.48
C ILE A 529 20.23 58.40 15.46
N GLU A 530 20.22 57.26 16.16
CA GLU A 530 19.26 57.03 17.26
C GLU A 530 19.47 58.07 18.37
N ASP A 531 20.72 58.35 18.77
CA ASP A 531 21.04 59.37 19.79
C ASP A 531 20.41 60.75 19.45
N LEU A 532 20.30 61.10 18.16
CA LEU A 532 19.70 62.37 17.70
C LEU A 532 18.19 62.45 17.92
N THR A 533 17.50 61.35 18.18
CA THR A 533 16.05 61.35 18.49
C THR A 533 15.74 62.17 19.75
N LYS A 534 16.68 62.23 20.71
CA LYS A 534 16.57 62.96 21.97
C LYS A 534 16.55 64.49 21.77
N PRO A 535 17.58 65.14 21.18
CA PRO A 535 17.59 66.59 20.99
C PRO A 535 16.60 67.08 19.93
N THR A 536 16.27 66.24 18.94
CA THR A 536 15.37 66.64 17.83
C THR A 536 13.89 66.45 18.18
N GLY A 537 13.58 65.63 19.19
CA GLY A 537 12.22 65.34 19.63
C GLY A 537 11.45 64.32 18.77
N TYR A 538 11.97 63.94 17.60
CA TYR A 538 11.34 62.96 16.71
C TYR A 538 11.54 61.53 17.20
N ALA A 539 10.48 60.71 17.21
CA ALA A 539 10.55 59.32 17.64
C ALA A 539 11.34 58.43 16.65
N LEU A 540 11.43 58.84 15.39
CA LEU A 540 12.16 58.13 14.34
C LEU A 540 13.01 59.15 13.56
N VAL A 541 14.31 58.88 13.46
CA VAL A 541 15.28 59.67 12.69
C VAL A 541 16.04 58.74 11.75
N CYS A 542 16.30 59.19 10.52
CA CYS A 542 17.10 58.44 9.56
C CYS A 542 18.15 59.32 8.87
N SER A 543 19.21 58.70 8.36
CA SER A 543 20.20 59.38 7.51
C SER A 543 19.65 59.73 6.12
N ALA A 544 20.27 60.69 5.43
CA ALA A 544 20.04 60.92 4.01
C ALA A 544 20.16 59.66 3.13
N ALA A 545 21.13 58.78 3.42
CA ALA A 545 21.29 57.52 2.67
C ALA A 545 20.04 56.62 2.71
N VAL A 546 19.32 56.61 3.85
CA VAL A 546 18.05 55.87 3.96
C VAL A 546 16.96 56.56 3.14
N MET A 547 16.93 57.89 3.12
CA MET A 547 15.96 58.65 2.31
C MET A 547 16.16 58.42 0.81
N ASP A 548 17.41 58.33 0.36
CA ASP A 548 17.74 58.07 -1.04
C ASP A 548 17.18 56.69 -1.48
N GLU A 549 17.17 55.69 -0.61
CA GLU A 549 16.62 54.35 -0.89
C GLU A 549 15.10 54.22 -0.72
N LEU A 550 14.46 55.09 0.06
CA LEU A 550 13.01 55.03 0.27
C LEU A 550 12.24 55.52 -0.97
N GLU A 551 12.84 56.36 -1.82
CA GLU A 551 12.25 57.01 -3.01
C GLU A 551 10.98 57.86 -2.73
N ASN A 552 10.49 57.90 -1.49
CA ASN A 552 9.36 58.70 -1.02
C ASN A 552 9.72 59.44 0.27
N SER A 553 9.57 60.77 0.25
CA SER A 553 9.86 61.66 1.38
C SER A 553 8.62 62.08 2.19
N GLU A 554 7.44 61.52 1.89
CA GLU A 554 6.21 61.86 2.58
C GLU A 554 6.30 61.53 4.08
N GLY A 555 6.01 62.51 4.93
CA GLY A 555 6.11 62.38 6.39
C GLY A 555 7.51 62.63 6.97
N PHE A 556 8.55 62.84 6.14
CA PHE A 556 9.89 63.19 6.62
C PHE A 556 10.14 64.70 6.58
N ILE A 557 10.79 65.21 7.62
CA ILE A 557 11.19 66.61 7.76
C ILE A 557 12.72 66.65 7.84
N SER A 558 13.36 67.41 6.94
CA SER A 558 14.81 67.63 6.99
C SER A 558 15.18 68.39 8.26
N LEU A 559 16.17 67.88 8.98
CA LEU A 559 16.71 68.50 10.20
C LEU A 559 18.08 69.15 9.94
N GLY A 560 18.46 69.30 8.66
CA GLY A 560 19.76 69.80 8.25
C GLY A 560 20.91 68.84 8.58
N GLU A 561 22.14 69.34 8.49
CA GLU A 561 23.32 68.61 8.91
C GLU A 561 23.44 68.60 10.43
N GLN A 562 23.51 67.41 11.02
CA GLN A 562 23.70 67.22 12.45
C GLN A 562 25.12 66.72 12.73
N PRO A 563 25.80 67.27 13.75
CA PRO A 563 27.12 66.77 14.15
C PRO A 563 26.98 65.37 14.76
N LEU A 564 27.68 64.40 14.18
CA LEU A 564 27.79 63.05 14.73
C LEU A 564 29.15 62.91 15.41
N LYS A 565 29.18 62.53 16.69
CA LYS A 565 30.44 62.40 17.45
C LYS A 565 31.40 61.44 16.73
N GLY A 566 32.56 61.96 16.31
CA GLY A 566 33.60 61.18 15.62
C GLY A 566 33.39 61.00 14.11
N HIS A 567 32.38 61.63 13.51
CA HIS A 567 32.10 61.55 12.07
C HIS A 567 31.84 62.96 11.49
N THR A 568 31.93 63.09 10.16
CA THR A 568 31.50 64.32 9.48
C THR A 568 30.01 64.56 9.73
N PRO A 569 29.56 65.83 9.83
CA PRO A 569 28.14 66.15 9.88
C PRO A 569 27.39 65.45 8.74
N ARG A 570 26.21 64.91 9.05
CA ARG A 570 25.37 64.23 8.06
C ARG A 570 23.98 64.83 8.06
N ALA A 571 23.40 64.96 6.88
CA ALA A 571 21.99 65.30 6.74
C ALA A 571 21.13 64.17 7.29
N VAL A 572 20.19 64.53 8.18
CA VAL A 572 19.24 63.61 8.81
C VAL A 572 17.82 64.12 8.69
N PHE A 573 16.87 63.20 8.76
CA PHE A 573 15.46 63.46 8.57
C PHE A 573 14.67 62.86 9.74
N GLY A 574 13.78 63.65 10.33
CA GLY A 574 12.86 63.21 11.36
C GLY A 574 11.51 62.81 10.75
N TRP A 575 10.97 61.67 11.16
CA TRP A 575 9.64 61.24 10.70
C TRP A 575 8.53 61.78 11.59
N LYS A 576 7.52 62.38 10.98
CA LYS A 576 6.30 62.86 11.64
C LYS A 576 5.10 62.25 10.93
N ALA A 577 4.32 61.44 11.65
CA ALA A 577 3.04 60.96 11.16
C ALA A 577 2.21 62.14 10.65
N SER A 578 1.81 62.10 9.37
CA SER A 578 0.83 63.06 8.86
C SER A 578 -0.42 62.95 9.73
N ARG A 579 -0.85 64.06 10.35
CA ARG A 579 -2.18 64.12 10.97
C ARG A 579 -3.18 63.63 9.92
N ASN A 580 -3.94 62.58 10.24
CA ASN A 580 -5.04 62.12 9.40
C ASN A 580 -5.88 63.31 8.94
N LYS A 581 -6.07 63.43 7.62
CA LYS A 581 -7.18 64.18 7.02
C LYS A 581 -8.47 63.43 7.34
N GLU A 582 -9.03 63.65 8.51
CA GLU A 582 -10.46 63.43 8.76
C GLU A 582 -11.01 64.59 9.59
N ALA A 583 -11.35 65.65 8.86
CA ALA A 583 -12.38 66.60 9.23
C ALA A 583 -13.16 66.89 7.94
N THR A 584 -14.30 66.24 7.78
CA THR A 584 -15.52 66.76 7.13
C THR A 584 -16.70 65.97 7.65
#